data_AF-A0A967GCZ2-F1
#
_entry.id   AF-A0A967GCZ2-F1
#
_cell.length_a   1.000
_cell.length_b   1.000
_cell.length_c   1.000
_cell.angle_alpha   90.00
_cell.angle_beta   90.00
_cell.angle_gamma   90.00
#
_symmetry.space_group_name_H-M   'P 1'
#
loop_
_entity.id
_entity.type
_entity.pdbx_description
1 polymer ?
#
loop_
_entity_poly.entity_id
_entity_poly.type
_entity_poly.pdbx_seq_one_letter_code
_entity_poly.pdbx_strand_id
1 'polypeptide(L)'
;MFRLYADKFLRQHDGIHHRKHLILVRDREPGPEGLPVEVWAFTKKVDLPGYEATQANVFSHLIGVLGLFDLKVFQRKVGGND
;
A
#
# COMPACT_ATOMS: atom_id res chain seq x y z
N MET A 1 -12.61 5.74 4.17
CA MET A 1 -12.13 5.15 5.44
C MET A 1 -10.80 4.41 5.28
N PHE A 2 -10.64 3.53 4.28
CA PHE A 2 -9.39 2.79 4.03
C PHE A 2 -8.13 3.67 3.93
N ARG A 3 -8.15 4.77 3.15
CA ARG A 3 -7.01 5.70 3.02
C ARG A 3 -6.48 6.20 4.37
N LEU A 4 -7.38 6.59 5.27
CA LEU A 4 -7.01 7.07 6.61
C LEU A 4 -6.45 5.96 7.49
N TYR A 5 -7.02 4.74 7.37
CA TYR A 5 -6.49 3.56 8.04
C TYR A 5 -5.05 3.27 7.58
N ALA A 6 -4.83 3.24 6.26
CA ALA A 6 -3.51 2.98 5.68
C ALA A 6 -2.46 4.02 6.10
N ASP A 7 -2.82 5.31 6.13
CA ASP A 7 -1.93 6.37 6.63
C ASP A 7 -1.56 6.15 8.10
N LYS A 8 -2.54 5.85 8.97
CA LYS A 8 -2.28 5.55 10.39
C LYS A 8 -1.41 4.31 10.58
N PHE A 9 -1.71 3.24 9.84
CA PHE A 9 -0.92 2.01 9.85
C PHE A 9 0.54 2.29 9.50
N LEU A 10 0.79 3.02 8.41
CA LEU A 10 2.15 3.37 7.98
C LEU A 10 2.89 4.19 9.03
N ARG A 11 2.23 5.18 9.67
CA ARG A 11 2.82 6.01 10.73
C ARG A 11 3.16 5.24 12.00
N GLN A 12 2.57 4.07 12.21
CA GLN A 12 2.83 3.19 13.34
C GLN A 12 3.77 2.04 12.97
N HIS A 13 4.07 1.84 11.68
CA HIS A 13 4.85 0.70 11.21
C HIS A 13 6.34 0.86 11.56
N ASP A 14 6.91 -0.14 12.24
CA ASP A 14 8.29 -0.10 12.71
C ASP A 14 9.34 -0.14 11.59
N GLY A 15 8.99 -0.67 10.42
CA GLY A 15 9.85 -0.66 9.23
C GLY A 15 9.89 0.69 8.49
N ILE A 16 8.99 1.64 8.79
CA ILE A 16 8.88 2.93 8.08
C ILE A 16 9.66 4.03 8.81
N HIS A 17 10.29 4.91 8.05
CA HIS A 17 11.10 6.00 8.57
C HIS A 17 10.25 7.27 8.82
N HIS A 18 10.04 7.59 10.10
CA HIS A 18 9.07 8.63 10.52
C HIS A 18 9.63 10.04 10.68
N ARG A 19 10.95 10.21 10.82
CA ARG A 19 11.50 11.43 11.42
C ARG A 19 11.76 12.58 10.43
N LYS A 20 11.91 12.30 9.12
CA LYS A 20 12.20 13.34 8.10
C LYS A 20 11.67 13.03 6.70
N HIS A 21 10.89 11.95 6.52
CA HIS A 21 10.51 11.48 5.21
C HIS A 21 9.00 11.54 4.99
N LEU A 22 8.61 11.72 3.73
CA LEU A 22 7.21 11.79 3.34
C LEU A 22 6.53 10.45 3.63
N ILE A 23 5.43 10.50 4.37
CA ILE A 23 4.43 9.43 4.45
C ILE A 23 3.14 10.03 3.88
N LEU A 24 2.70 9.49 2.75
CA LEU A 24 1.53 9.96 2.03
C LEU A 24 0.72 8.77 1.54
N VAL A 25 -0.56 8.74 1.92
CA VAL A 25 -1.56 7.87 1.30
C VAL A 25 -2.63 8.75 0.67
N ARG A 26 -2.76 8.66 -0.66
CA ARG A 26 -3.73 9.44 -1.41
C ARG A 26 -4.51 8.59 -2.39
N ASP A 27 -5.75 9.00 -2.64
CA ASP A 27 -6.53 8.45 -3.73
C ASP A 27 -6.07 9.12 -5.04
N ARG A 28 -6.02 8.37 -6.13
CA ARG A 28 -5.81 8.89 -7.49
C ARG A 28 -7.14 9.16 -8.16
N GLU A 29 -7.09 9.73 -9.36
CA GLU A 29 -8.26 9.88 -10.20
C GLU A 29 -8.93 8.52 -10.45
N PRO A 30 -10.26 8.41 -10.33
CA PRO A 30 -10.99 7.18 -10.63
C PRO A 30 -10.79 6.76 -12.08
N GLY A 31 -10.70 5.46 -12.31
CA GLY A 31 -10.62 4.88 -13.66
C GLY A 31 -11.47 3.62 -13.80
N PRO A 32 -11.41 2.94 -14.96
CA PRO A 32 -12.11 1.67 -15.20
C PRO A 32 -11.73 0.56 -14.20
N GLU A 33 -10.58 0.70 -13.57
CA GLU A 33 -10.00 -0.24 -12.61
C GLU A 33 -10.41 0.08 -11.15
N GLY A 34 -11.28 1.09 -10.94
CA GLY A 34 -11.73 1.55 -9.63
C GLY A 34 -11.05 2.86 -9.18
N LEU A 35 -10.99 3.07 -7.86
CA LEU A 35 -10.30 4.20 -7.25
C LEU A 35 -8.90 3.75 -6.78
N PRO A 36 -7.81 4.10 -7.49
CA PRO A 36 -6.48 3.66 -7.09
C PRO A 36 -6.03 4.37 -5.82
N VAL A 37 -5.36 3.64 -4.93
CA VAL A 37 -4.73 4.20 -3.72
C VAL A 37 -3.22 4.18 -3.91
N GLU A 38 -2.60 5.35 -3.80
CA GLU A 38 -1.17 5.52 -3.90
C GLU A 38 -0.54 5.63 -2.50
N VAL A 39 0.47 4.81 -2.24
CA VAL A 39 1.20 4.74 -0.96
C VAL A 39 2.65 5.16 -1.19
N TRP A 40 3.06 6.25 -0.54
CA TRP A 40 4.44 6.74 -0.51
C TRP A 40 4.96 6.71 0.92
N ALA A 41 6.05 5.98 1.14
CA ALA A 41 6.76 5.93 2.40
C ALA A 41 8.22 5.51 2.18
N PHE A 42 9.08 5.75 3.16
CA PHE A 42 10.48 5.37 3.13
C PHE A 42 10.75 4.29 4.17
N THR A 43 11.46 3.23 3.81
CA THR A 43 11.87 2.18 4.73
C THR A 43 13.03 2.66 5.61
N LYS A 44 13.15 2.11 6.83
CA LYS A 44 14.34 2.34 7.68
C LYS A 44 15.58 1.60 7.17
N LYS A 45 15.36 0.45 6.55
CA LYS A 45 16.42 -0.42 6.00
C LYS A 45 16.69 -0.04 4.55
N VAL A 46 17.97 0.05 4.21
CA VAL A 46 18.45 0.37 2.85
C VAL A 46 19.00 -0.86 2.13
N ASP A 47 19.26 -1.95 2.85
CA ASP A 47 19.61 -3.23 2.25
C ASP A 47 18.41 -3.81 1.52
N LEU A 48 18.65 -4.43 0.37
CA LEU A 48 17.59 -4.98 -0.49
C LEU A 48 16.67 -5.95 0.27
N PRO A 49 17.17 -6.93 1.05
CA PRO A 49 16.29 -7.84 1.78
C PRO A 49 15.38 -7.13 2.81
N GLY A 50 15.93 -6.15 3.54
CA GLY A 50 15.19 -5.36 4.51
C GLY A 50 14.15 -4.44 3.89
N TYR A 51 14.47 -3.85 2.74
CA TYR A 51 13.54 -3.06 1.93
C TYR A 51 12.38 -3.93 1.44
N GLU A 52 12.67 -5.06 0.78
CA GLU A 52 11.68 -6.00 0.25
C GLU A 52 10.76 -6.55 1.34
N ALA A 53 11.33 -6.97 2.48
CA ALA A 53 10.54 -7.47 3.61
C ALA A 53 9.58 -6.41 4.17
N THR A 54 10.03 -5.15 4.23
CA THR A 54 9.18 -4.04 4.69
C THR A 54 8.05 -3.77 3.70
N GLN A 55 8.37 -3.71 2.41
CA GLN A 55 7.38 -3.49 1.35
C GLN A 55 6.33 -4.61 1.33
N ALA A 56 6.77 -5.87 1.35
CA ALA A 56 5.89 -7.03 1.36
C ALA A 56 4.95 -7.02 2.58
N ASN A 57 5.48 -6.78 3.79
CA ASN A 57 4.67 -6.72 5.01
C ASN A 57 3.58 -5.64 4.92
N VAL A 58 3.95 -4.44 4.45
CA VAL A 58 3.00 -3.34 4.26
C VAL A 58 1.88 -3.72 3.31
N PHE A 59 2.19 -4.23 2.11
CA PHE A 59 1.15 -4.55 1.13
C PHE A 59 0.34 -5.78 1.50
N SER A 60 0.95 -6.83 2.06
CA SER A 60 0.22 -8.00 2.56
C SER A 60 -0.80 -7.61 3.63
N HIS A 61 -0.43 -6.72 4.57
CA HIS A 61 -1.35 -6.21 5.58
C HIS A 61 -2.47 -5.38 4.96
N LEU A 62 -2.14 -4.39 4.12
CA LEU A 62 -3.13 -3.52 3.50
C LEU A 62 -4.14 -4.28 2.64
N ILE A 63 -3.68 -5.28 1.88
CA ILE A 63 -4.54 -6.15 1.07
C ILE A 63 -5.42 -7.03 1.97
N GLY A 64 -4.84 -7.61 3.03
CA GLY A 64 -5.55 -8.50 3.95
C GLY A 64 -6.71 -7.84 4.68
N VAL A 65 -6.64 -6.53 4.93
CA VAL A 65 -7.70 -5.79 5.62
C VAL A 65 -8.75 -5.18 4.68
N LEU A 66 -8.62 -5.29 3.35
CA LEU A 66 -9.54 -4.64 2.40
C LEU A 66 -11.00 -5.03 2.64
N GLY A 67 -11.26 -6.30 2.97
CA GLY A 67 -12.60 -6.81 3.24
C GLY A 67 -13.31 -6.13 4.43
N LEU A 68 -12.55 -5.58 5.39
CA LEU A 68 -13.11 -4.82 6.52
C LEU A 68 -13.68 -3.46 6.10
N PHE A 69 -13.37 -3.01 4.89
CA PHE A 69 -13.84 -1.74 4.31
C PHE A 69 -14.79 -1.96 3.13
N ASP A 70 -15.29 -3.19 2.93
CA ASP A 70 -16.06 -3.59 1.75
C ASP A 70 -15.31 -3.32 0.42
N LEU A 71 -13.97 -3.39 0.46
CA LEU A 71 -13.10 -3.21 -0.70
C LEU A 71 -12.55 -4.54 -1.18
N LYS A 72 -12.18 -4.59 -2.47
CA LYS A 72 -11.51 -5.74 -3.10
C LYS A 72 -10.41 -5.27 -4.03
N VAL A 73 -9.39 -6.12 -4.21
CA VAL A 73 -8.33 -5.87 -5.19
C VAL A 73 -8.92 -5.98 -6.59
N PHE A 74 -8.61 -4.99 -7.43
CA PHE A 74 -8.83 -5.10 -8.86
C PHE A 74 -7.65 -5.85 -9.51
N GLN A 75 -7.97 -6.83 -10.35
CA GLN A 75 -6.97 -7.54 -11.16
C GLN A 75 -7.39 -7.50 -12.62
N ARG A 76 -6.57 -6.89 -13.46
CA ARG A 76 -6.76 -6.94 -14.90
C ARG A 76 -6.28 -8.30 -15.41
N LYS A 77 -7.20 -9.11 -15.91
CA LYS A 77 -6.82 -10.31 -16.69
C LYS A 77 -6.12 -9.82 -17.96
N VAL A 78 -4.82 -10.07 -18.09
CA VAL A 78 -4.14 -9.92 -19.38
C VAL A 78 -4.55 -11.14 -20.20
N GLY A 79 -5.25 -10.92 -21.31
CA GLY A 79 -5.71 -12.00 -22.19
C GLY A 79 -4.51 -12.82 -22.67
N GLY A 80 -4.53 -14.11 -22.37
CA GLY A 80 -3.71 -15.08 -23.09
C GLY A 80 -4.21 -15.14 -24.53
N ASN A 81 -3.28 -15.16 -25.47
CA ASN A 81 -3.59 -15.60 -26.82
C ASN A 81 -3.85 -17.10 -26.70
N ASP A 82 -5.12 -17.50 -26.66
CA ASP A 82 -5.51 -18.92 -26.80
C ASP A 82 -5.04 -19.45 -28.16
#